data_AF-A0A960H6L7-F1
#
_entry.id   AF-A0A960H6L7-F1
#
_cell.length_a   1.000
_cell.length_b   1.000
_cell.length_c   1.000
_cell.angle_alpha   90.00
_cell.angle_beta   90.00
_cell.angle_gamma   90.00
#
_symmetry.space_group_name_H-M   'P 1'
#
loop_
_entity.id
_entity.type
_entity.pdbx_description
1 polymer ?
#
loop_
_entity_poly.entity_id
_entity_poly.type
_entity_poly.pdbx_seq_one_letter_code
_entity_poly.pdbx_strand_id
1 'polypeptide(L)'
;MDYIQANLIDPVSKVLYTYVLIYLLVAVGIYFTIRTRFIQIRYFGRMLRQVLHSRENGDGISSFQAFCIGLASRVGTGNIAG
;
A
#
# COMPACT_ATOMS: atom_id res chain seq x y z
N MET A 1 11.52 23.58 -25.19
CA MET A 1 11.07 23.12 -23.85
C MET A 1 11.81 21.84 -23.43
N ASP A 2 12.40 21.13 -24.38
CA ASP A 2 13.09 19.84 -24.21
C ASP A 2 14.42 19.95 -23.46
N TYR A 3 15.14 21.08 -23.61
CA TYR A 3 16.42 21.30 -22.94
C TYR A 3 16.30 21.38 -21.41
N ILE A 4 15.22 21.98 -20.91
CA ILE A 4 14.93 22.07 -19.46
C ILE A 4 14.44 20.72 -18.94
N GLN A 5 13.66 19.98 -19.73
CA GLN A 5 13.23 18.64 -19.37
C GLN A 5 14.43 17.70 -19.17
N ALA A 6 15.30 17.58 -20.18
CA ALA A 6 16.42 16.64 -20.15
C ALA A 6 17.50 16.97 -19.11
N ASN A 7 17.77 18.26 -18.86
CA ASN A 7 18.89 18.67 -17.99
C ASN A 7 18.47 18.96 -16.55
N LEU A 8 17.18 19.14 -16.28
CA LEU A 8 16.71 19.56 -14.96
C LEU A 8 15.59 18.67 -14.43
N ILE A 9 14.52 18.48 -15.21
CA ILE A 9 13.32 17.77 -14.73
C ILE A 9 13.58 16.26 -14.67
N ASP A 10 14.16 15.66 -15.70
CA ASP A 10 14.43 14.22 -15.77
C ASP A 10 15.44 13.73 -14.72
N PRO A 11 16.60 14.37 -14.51
CA PRO A 11 17.55 13.91 -13.49
C PRO A 11 16.99 14.06 -12.08
N VAL A 12 16.30 15.17 -11.78
CA VAL A 12 15.66 15.37 -10.47
C VAL A 12 14.53 14.37 -10.26
N SER A 13 13.68 14.17 -11.25
CA SER A 13 12.59 13.18 -11.18
C SER A 13 13.14 11.77 -10.96
N LYS A 14 14.21 11.39 -11.66
CA LYS A 14 14.86 10.09 -11.46
C LYS A 14 15.37 9.92 -10.04
N VAL A 15 16.04 10.93 -9.48
CA VAL A 15 16.53 10.85 -8.10
C VAL A 15 15.37 10.73 -7.11
N LEU A 16 14.31 11.51 -7.30
CA LEU A 16 13.14 11.50 -6.43
C LEU A 16 12.39 10.17 -6.47
N TYR A 17 12.02 9.69 -7.67
CA TYR A 17 11.21 8.48 -7.82
C TYR A 17 12.00 7.19 -7.57
N THR A 18 13.25 7.11 -8.04
CA THR A 18 14.04 5.86 -7.95
C THR A 18 14.72 5.70 -6.59
N TYR A 19 15.20 6.77 -5.98
CA TYR A 19 15.98 6.64 -4.74
C TYR A 19 15.21 7.19 -3.55
N VAL A 20 14.85 8.48 -3.57
CA VAL A 20 14.29 9.15 -2.38
C VAL A 20 12.97 8.52 -1.96
N LEU A 21 12.03 8.35 -2.88
CA LEU A 21 10.70 7.83 -2.59
C LEU A 21 10.77 6.39 -2.06
N ILE A 22 11.58 5.53 -2.67
CA ILE A 22 11.72 4.13 -2.26
C ILE A 22 12.28 4.04 -0.84
N TYR A 23 13.40 4.71 -0.56
CA TYR A 23 14.02 4.68 0.77
C TYR A 23 13.10 5.28 1.84
N LEU A 24 12.39 6.35 1.52
CA LEU A 24 11.43 6.98 2.43
C LEU A 24 10.29 6.03 2.77
N LEU A 25 9.66 5.39 1.77
CA LEU A 25 8.56 4.45 2.00
C LEU A 25 9.01 3.25 2.85
N VAL A 26 10.18 2.68 2.55
CA VAL A 26 10.73 1.56 3.32
C VAL A 26 11.03 1.97 4.76
N ALA A 27 11.70 3.11 4.97
CA ALA A 27 12.03 3.59 6.31
C ALA A 27 10.77 3.85 7.14
N VAL A 28 9.76 4.49 6.56
CA VAL A 28 8.47 4.73 7.20
C VAL A 28 7.75 3.41 7.52
N GLY A 29 7.77 2.45 6.60
CA GLY A 29 7.21 1.11 6.80
C GLY A 29 7.86 0.36 7.97
N ILE A 30 9.19 0.38 8.04
CA ILE A 30 9.96 -0.23 9.14
C ILE A 30 9.67 0.49 10.45
N TYR A 31 9.70 1.82 10.45
CA TYR A 31 9.40 2.63 11.64
C TYR A 31 8.02 2.29 12.22
N PHE A 32 6.97 2.27 11.40
CA PHE A 32 5.64 1.89 11.86
C PHE A 32 5.56 0.43 12.31
N THR A 33 6.27 -0.47 11.64
CA THR A 33 6.31 -1.89 12.03
C THR A 33 6.91 -2.08 13.43
N ILE A 34 8.04 -1.43 13.73
CA ILE A 34 8.68 -1.50 15.05
C ILE A 34 7.83 -0.78 16.09
N ARG A 35 7.39 0.46 15.81
CA ARG A 35 6.59 1.28 16.74
C ARG A 35 5.28 0.58 17.15
N THR A 36 4.62 -0.09 16.21
CA THR A 36 3.35 -0.81 16.47
C THR A 36 3.56 -2.23 17.00
N ARG A 37 4.82 -2.64 17.25
CA ARG A 37 5.21 -3.98 17.72
C ARG A 37 4.71 -5.08 16.78
N PHE A 38 5.04 -4.94 15.49
CA PHE A 38 4.70 -5.89 14.43
C PHE A 38 3.19 -6.20 14.37
N ILE A 39 2.36 -5.15 14.44
CA ILE A 39 0.90 -5.28 14.48
C ILE A 39 0.35 -6.07 13.28
N GLN A 40 1.00 -5.93 12.13
CA GLN A 40 0.69 -6.63 10.89
C GLN A 40 0.66 -8.14 11.08
N ILE A 41 1.61 -8.70 11.84
CA ILE A 41 1.70 -10.14 12.13
C ILE A 41 0.77 -10.50 13.30
N ARG A 42 0.85 -9.73 14.38
CA ARG A 42 0.12 -10.00 15.65
C ARG A 42 -1.39 -10.01 15.50
N TYR A 43 -1.96 -9.15 14.65
CA TYR A 43 -3.41 -9.07 14.43
C TYR A 43 -3.87 -9.70 13.12
N PHE A 44 -2.98 -10.25 12.30
CA PHE A 44 -3.36 -10.84 11.02
C PHE A 44 -4.49 -11.88 11.16
N GLY A 45 -4.34 -12.82 12.09
CA GLY A 45 -5.36 -13.86 12.35
C GLY A 45 -6.67 -13.29 12.89
N ARG A 46 -6.62 -12.23 13.71
CA ARG A 46 -7.82 -11.55 14.22
C ARG A 46 -8.55 -10.81 13.09
N MET A 47 -7.82 -10.14 12.22
CA MET A 47 -8.35 -9.48 11.03
C MET A 47 -9.06 -10.50 10.13
N LEU A 48 -8.39 -11.62 9.78
CA LEU A 48 -9.01 -12.65 8.94
C LEU A 48 -10.28 -13.22 9.55
N ARG A 49 -10.27 -13.52 10.85
CA ARG A 49 -11.47 -14.02 11.54
C ARG A 49 -12.63 -13.03 11.44
N GLN A 50 -12.36 -11.74 11.66
CA GLN A 50 -13.37 -10.68 11.62
C GLN A 50 -13.91 -10.43 10.22
N VAL A 51 -13.04 -10.48 9.21
CA VAL A 51 -13.41 -10.39 7.79
C VAL A 51 -14.29 -11.58 7.38
N LEU A 52 -13.91 -12.81 7.74
CA LEU A 52 -14.64 -14.03 7.39
C LEU A 52 -15.93 -14.26 8.18
N HIS A 53 -16.02 -13.74 9.42
CA HIS A 53 -17.22 -13.85 10.26
C HIS A 53 -18.10 -12.59 10.21
N SER A 54 -17.85 -11.66 9.27
CA SER A 54 -18.66 -10.46 9.10
C SER A 54 -20.05 -10.85 8.58
N ARG A 55 -21.01 -11.04 9.49
CA ARG A 55 -22.43 -11.20 9.13
C ARG A 55 -22.96 -9.89 8.55
N GLU A 56 -23.82 -9.98 7.53
CA GLU A 56 -24.57 -8.87 6.94
C GLU A 56 -25.58 -8.33 7.97
N ASN A 57 -25.09 -7.59 8.97
CA ASN A 57 -25.93 -6.93 9.96
C ASN A 57 -25.92 -5.42 9.67
N GLY A 58 -26.67 -4.99 8.65
CA GLY A 58 -26.88 -3.58 8.37
C GLY A 58 -27.03 -3.26 6.88
N ASP A 59 -27.70 -2.15 6.61
CA ASP A 59 -27.89 -1.57 5.28
C ASP A 59 -26.53 -1.01 4.79
N GLY A 60 -25.71 -1.84 4.14
CA GLY A 60 -24.35 -1.47 3.71
C GLY A 60 -23.47 -2.67 3.25
N ILE A 61 -22.28 -2.38 2.74
CA ILE A 61 -21.33 -3.42 2.30
C ILE A 61 -20.69 -4.15 3.49
N SER A 62 -20.54 -5.47 3.40
CA SER A 62 -19.93 -6.27 4.47
C SER A 62 -18.43 -5.98 4.63
N SER A 63 -17.84 -6.26 5.80
CA SER A 63 -16.40 -6.09 6.01
C SER A 63 -15.55 -6.89 5.02
N PHE A 64 -16.05 -8.07 4.60
CA PHE A 64 -15.44 -8.87 3.56
C PHE A 64 -15.53 -8.20 2.19
N GLN A 65 -16.69 -7.66 1.84
CA GLN A 65 -16.87 -6.94 0.58
C GLN A 65 -16.01 -5.68 0.50
N ALA A 66 -15.95 -4.88 1.57
CA ALA A 66 -15.07 -3.72 1.66
C ALA A 66 -13.59 -4.10 1.53
N PHE A 67 -13.17 -5.21 2.14
CA PHE A 67 -11.83 -5.76 1.98
C PHE A 67 -11.55 -6.18 0.54
N CYS A 68 -12.46 -6.90 -0.12
CA CYS A 68 -12.33 -7.32 -1.51
C CYS A 68 -12.26 -6.12 -2.47
N ILE A 69 -13.06 -5.07 -2.26
CA ILE A 69 -12.99 -3.82 -3.02
C ILE A 69 -11.63 -3.14 -2.82
N GLY A 70 -11.15 -3.08 -1.57
CA GLY A 70 -9.84 -2.53 -1.22
C GLY A 70 -8.67 -3.33 -1.81
N LEU A 71 -8.79 -4.66 -1.91
CA LEU A 71 -7.82 -5.50 -2.60
C LEU A 71 -7.86 -5.26 -4.12
N ALA A 72 -9.05 -5.30 -4.73
CA ALA A 72 -9.21 -5.09 -6.16
C ALA A 72 -8.63 -3.74 -6.63
N SER A 73 -8.76 -2.68 -5.81
CA SER A 73 -8.17 -1.37 -6.13
C SER A 73 -6.64 -1.31 -6.04
N ARG A 74 -6.00 -2.21 -5.28
CA ARG A 74 -4.54 -2.29 -5.17
C ARG A 74 -3.92 -3.37 -6.05
N VAL A 75 -4.67 -4.37 -6.48
CA VAL A 75 -4.21 -5.39 -7.44
C VAL A 75 -4.20 -4.76 -8.83
N GLY A 76 -3.02 -4.33 -9.25
CA GLY A 76 -2.78 -3.72 -10.57
C GLY A 76 -1.95 -4.60 -11.49
N THR A 77 -1.73 -4.11 -12.70
CA THR A 77 -0.85 -4.73 -13.72
C THR A 77 0.56 -5.01 -13.19
N GLY A 78 1.05 -4.19 -12.26
CA GLY A 78 2.34 -4.39 -11.60
C GLY A 78 2.48 -5.69 -10.81
N ASN A 79 1.39 -6.28 -10.31
CA ASN A 79 1.43 -7.59 -9.62
C ASN A 79 1.36 -8.79 -10.60
N ILE A 80 1.09 -8.55 -11.88
CA ILE A 80 1.02 -9.59 -12.92
C ILE A 80 2.30 -9.60 -13.77
N ALA A 81 2.85 -8.41 -14.03
CA ALA A 81 4.04 -8.23 -14.86
C ALA A 81 5.37 -8.32 -14.09
N GLY A 82 5.33 -8.02 -12.78
CA GLY A 82 6.46 -8.24 -11.86
C GLY A 82 6.39 -9.61 -11.23
#